data_AF-A0A934RRD5-F1
#
_entry.id   AF-A0A934RRD5-F1
#
_cell.length_a   1.000
_cell.length_b   1.000
_cell.length_c   1.000
_cell.angle_alpha   90.00
_cell.angle_beta   90.00
_cell.angle_gamma   90.00
#
_symmetry.space_group_name_H-M   'P 1'
#
loop_
_entity.id
_entity.type
_entity.pdbx_description
1 polymer ?
#
loop_
_entity_poly.entity_id
_entity_poly.type
_entity_poly.pdbx_seq_one_letter_code
_entity_poly.pdbx_strand_id
1 'polypeptide(L)'
;MIARIARESLALILLAGLASVATWFAWGGPERGEACDPATLEPGQICFAEAARLPHVLWVDARPRALWEKNGFPGSILLTDDSSEDFALLMGEAFESLANAEAVVIYCATSGCGSSEAVAEKIKELEILPPEKVYVLAGGWQSLESP
;
A
#
# COMPACT_ATOMS: atom_id res chain seq x y z
N MET A 1 45.30 -8.03 31.50
CA MET A 1 45.02 -8.29 30.07
C MET A 1 43.52 -8.20 29.77
N ILE A 2 42.67 -8.96 30.48
CA ILE A 2 41.20 -8.98 30.31
C ILE A 2 40.53 -7.60 30.47
N ALA A 3 40.88 -6.83 31.51
CA ALA A 3 40.26 -5.51 31.76
C ALA A 3 40.57 -4.45 30.67
N ARG A 4 41.71 -4.57 29.99
CA ARG A 4 42.08 -3.67 28.88
C ARG A 4 41.25 -3.97 27.64
N ILE A 5 41.11 -5.26 27.33
CA ILE A 5 40.27 -5.75 26.23
C ILE A 5 38.81 -5.33 26.47
N ALA A 6 38.28 -5.55 27.69
CA ALA A 6 36.90 -5.17 28.03
C ALA A 6 36.63 -3.67 27.86
N ARG A 7 37.59 -2.81 28.23
CA ARG A 7 37.48 -1.35 28.07
C ARG A 7 37.51 -0.93 26.60
N GLU A 8 38.41 -1.53 25.81
CA GLU A 8 38.52 -1.26 24.38
C GLU A 8 37.26 -1.73 23.63
N SER A 9 36.72 -2.90 23.97
CA SER A 9 35.46 -3.39 23.42
C SER A 9 34.26 -2.49 23.79
N LEU A 10 34.17 -2.03 25.04
CA LEU A 10 33.10 -1.13 25.48
C LEU A 10 33.16 0.22 24.74
N ALA A 11 34.37 0.76 24.54
CA ALA A 11 34.55 2.01 23.79
C ALA A 11 34.09 1.87 22.33
N LEU A 12 34.40 0.74 21.68
CA LEU A 12 33.95 0.47 20.31
C LEU A 12 32.43 0.34 20.19
N ILE A 13 31.79 -0.36 21.14
CA ILE A 13 30.32 -0.51 21.16
C ILE A 13 29.65 0.86 21.35
N LEU A 14 30.17 1.68 22.27
CA LEU A 14 29.63 3.03 22.50
C LEU A 14 29.80 3.93 21.28
N LEU A 15 30.97 3.88 20.62
CA LEU A 15 31.21 4.64 19.39
C LEU A 15 30.27 4.22 18.26
N ALA A 16 30.06 2.91 18.07
CA ALA A 16 29.13 2.40 17.07
C ALA A 16 27.68 2.82 17.39
N GLY A 17 27.25 2.69 18.65
CA GLY A 17 25.92 3.10 19.07
C GLY A 17 25.65 4.59 18.89
N LEU A 18 26.63 5.43 19.24
CA LEU A 18 26.55 6.88 19.02
C LEU A 18 26.48 7.23 17.53
N ALA A 19 27.25 6.54 16.68
CA ALA A 19 27.20 6.74 15.24
C ALA A 19 25.82 6.38 14.67
N SER A 20 25.23 5.25 15.08
CA SER A 20 23.89 4.84 14.64
C SER A 20 22.80 5.83 15.05
N VAL A 21 22.86 6.35 16.28
CA VAL A 21 21.92 7.38 16.76
C VAL A 21 22.11 8.68 15.99
N ALA A 22 23.36 9.10 15.77
CA ALA A 22 23.66 10.32 15.02
C ALA A 22 23.15 10.23 13.57
N THR A 23 23.33 9.09 12.90
CA THR A 23 22.79 8.89 11.54
C THR A 23 21.26 8.90 11.52
N TRP A 24 20.60 8.33 12.53
CA TRP A 24 19.14 8.37 12.64
C TRP A 24 18.63 9.80 12.77
N PHE A 25 19.25 10.63 13.62
CA PHE A 25 18.85 12.02 13.79
C PHE A 25 19.18 12.89 12.58
N ALA A 26 20.26 12.60 11.85
CA ALA A 26 20.67 13.39 10.69
C ALA A 26 19.88 13.06 9.41
N TRP A 27 19.56 11.79 9.18
CA TRP A 27 18.98 11.30 7.92
C TRP A 27 17.64 10.56 8.08
N GLY A 28 17.15 10.37 9.30
CA GLY A 28 15.96 9.57 9.57
C GLY A 28 16.25 8.09 9.75
N GLY A 29 15.21 7.33 10.10
CA GLY A 29 15.30 5.87 10.13
C GLY A 29 15.35 5.28 8.71
N PRO A 30 15.74 4.02 8.54
CA PRO A 30 15.65 3.36 7.24
C PRO A 30 14.22 3.45 6.70
N GLU A 31 14.08 3.87 5.45
CA GLU A 31 12.80 3.90 4.75
C GLU A 31 12.26 2.46 4.69
N ARG A 32 11.14 2.20 5.37
CA ARG A 32 10.55 0.86 5.47
C ARG A 32 9.47 0.62 4.43
N GLY A 33 9.16 1.62 3.61
CA GLY A 33 8.31 1.47 2.43
C GLY A 33 9.17 1.04 1.26
N GLU A 34 8.71 0.06 0.49
CA GLU A 34 9.27 -0.20 -0.83
C GLU A 34 9.01 1.04 -1.68
N ALA A 35 10.04 1.84 -1.95
CA ALA A 35 9.92 2.99 -2.84
C ALA A 35 9.40 2.48 -4.19
N CYS A 36 8.22 2.93 -4.60
CA CYS A 36 7.63 2.54 -5.87
C CYS A 36 8.55 3.00 -7.01
N ASP A 37 9.09 2.06 -7.77
CA ASP A 37 9.89 2.34 -8.95
C ASP A 37 8.99 2.30 -10.21
N PRO A 38 8.74 3.45 -10.86
CA PRO A 38 7.94 3.50 -12.07
C PRO A 38 8.48 2.62 -13.21
N ALA A 39 9.79 2.31 -13.21
CA ALA A 39 10.40 1.48 -14.24
C ALA A 39 10.05 -0.01 -14.12
N THR A 40 9.56 -0.45 -12.96
CA THR A 40 9.23 -1.86 -12.68
C THR A 40 7.73 -2.15 -12.61
N LEU A 41 6.89 -1.16 -12.89
CA LEU A 41 5.43 -1.32 -12.80
C LEU A 41 4.90 -2.30 -13.86
N GLU A 42 4.01 -3.18 -13.43
CA GLU A 42 3.23 -4.00 -14.35
C GLU A 42 2.10 -3.18 -15.02
N PRO A 43 1.61 -3.59 -16.19
CA PRO A 43 0.50 -2.90 -16.84
C PRO A 43 -0.73 -2.77 -15.93
N GLY A 44 -1.23 -1.54 -15.80
CA GLY A 44 -2.37 -1.24 -14.92
C GLY A 44 -2.00 -0.99 -13.46
N GLN A 45 -0.72 -1.08 -13.08
CA GLN A 45 -0.26 -0.61 -11.78
C GLN A 45 0.02 0.89 -11.77
N ILE A 46 -0.08 1.50 -10.58
CA ILE A 46 0.22 2.92 -10.35
C ILE A 46 0.94 3.10 -9.00
N CYS A 47 1.88 4.05 -8.95
CA CYS A 47 2.50 4.46 -7.69
C CYS A 47 1.58 5.40 -6.89
N PHE A 48 1.68 5.39 -5.56
CA PHE A 48 0.88 6.28 -4.70
C PHE A 48 1.00 7.76 -5.08
N ALA A 49 2.24 8.24 -5.33
CA ALA A 49 2.49 9.63 -5.68
C ALA A 49 1.81 10.07 -6.99
N GLU A 50 1.57 9.14 -7.91
CA GLU A 50 0.85 9.39 -9.16
C GLU A 50 -0.66 9.28 -8.95
N ALA A 51 -1.12 8.25 -8.24
CA ALA A 51 -2.53 8.07 -7.87
C ALA A 51 -3.08 9.28 -7.11
N ALA A 52 -2.31 9.84 -6.17
CA ALA A 52 -2.69 11.03 -5.39
C ALA A 52 -2.88 12.30 -6.23
N ARG A 53 -2.40 12.33 -7.49
CA ARG A 53 -2.56 13.46 -8.41
C ARG A 53 -3.77 13.30 -9.34
N LEU A 54 -4.38 12.12 -9.38
CA LEU A 54 -5.56 11.88 -10.20
C LEU A 54 -6.77 12.64 -9.62
N PRO A 55 -7.65 13.19 -10.47
CA PRO A 55 -8.89 13.81 -10.02
C PRO A 55 -9.86 12.73 -9.52
N HIS A 56 -10.59 13.03 -8.45
CA HIS A 56 -11.69 12.21 -7.90
C HIS A 56 -11.45 10.69 -7.90
N VAL A 57 -10.38 10.27 -7.21
CA VAL A 57 -10.04 8.86 -7.04
C VAL A 57 -10.96 8.19 -6.03
N LEU A 58 -11.57 7.08 -6.44
CA LEU A 58 -12.17 6.13 -5.52
C LEU A 58 -11.12 5.11 -5.08
N TRP A 59 -10.82 5.09 -3.79
CA TRP A 59 -9.95 4.09 -3.19
C TRP A 59 -10.74 2.84 -2.84
N VAL A 60 -10.20 1.68 -3.19
CA VAL A 60 -10.83 0.38 -2.95
C VAL A 60 -9.86 -0.50 -2.17
N ASP A 61 -10.29 -0.93 -0.98
CA ASP A 61 -9.56 -1.92 -0.17
C ASP A 61 -9.98 -3.33 -0.59
N ALA A 62 -9.01 -4.13 -1.05
CA ALA A 62 -9.21 -5.53 -1.40
C ALA A 62 -8.86 -6.51 -0.27
N ARG A 63 -8.38 -6.01 0.88
CA ARG A 63 -8.04 -6.84 2.05
C ARG A 63 -9.31 -7.36 2.73
N PRO A 64 -9.18 -8.40 3.59
CA PRO A 64 -10.29 -8.84 4.43
C PRO A 64 -10.89 -7.71 5.24
N ARG A 65 -12.23 -7.73 5.42
CA ARG A 65 -13.00 -6.71 6.14
C ARG A 65 -12.38 -6.29 7.47
N ALA A 66 -11.92 -7.25 8.27
CA ALA A 66 -11.32 -6.99 9.57
C ALA A 66 -10.08 -6.07 9.51
N LEU A 67 -9.31 -6.11 8.41
CA LEU A 67 -8.17 -5.19 8.21
C LEU A 67 -8.66 -3.83 7.74
N TRP A 68 -9.60 -3.77 6.80
CA TRP A 68 -10.20 -2.51 6.36
C TRP A 68 -10.90 -1.73 7.49
N GLU A 69 -11.63 -2.41 8.37
CA GLU A 69 -12.26 -1.78 9.53
C GLU A 69 -11.24 -1.29 10.56
N LYS A 70 -10.10 -1.98 10.68
CA LYS A 70 -9.04 -1.63 11.62
C LYS A 70 -8.22 -0.43 11.15
N ASN A 71 -7.80 -0.46 9.89
CA ASN A 71 -6.92 0.55 9.29
C ASN A 71 -7.13 0.62 7.77
N GLY A 72 -8.36 0.81 7.31
CA GLY A 72 -8.63 1.13 5.90
C GLY A 72 -8.12 2.53 5.55
N PHE A 73 -7.80 2.73 4.27
CA PHE A 73 -7.46 4.07 3.78
C PHE A 73 -8.66 5.01 3.98
N PRO A 74 -8.46 6.24 4.47
CA PRO A 74 -9.57 7.16 4.69
C PRO A 74 -10.42 7.37 3.43
N GLY A 75 -11.72 7.09 3.55
CA GLY A 75 -12.67 7.22 2.45
C GLY A 75 -12.64 6.08 1.43
N SER A 76 -11.88 5.01 1.66
CA SER A 76 -11.95 3.84 0.79
C SER A 76 -13.20 3.01 1.06
N ILE A 77 -13.68 2.34 0.01
CA ILE A 77 -14.73 1.32 0.10
C ILE A 77 -14.11 -0.08 0.17
N LEU A 78 -14.87 -1.06 0.64
CA LEU A 78 -14.46 -2.46 0.66
C LEU A 78 -14.97 -3.20 -0.59
N LEU A 79 -14.06 -3.75 -1.39
CA LEU A 79 -14.37 -4.75 -2.40
C LEU A 79 -13.29 -5.82 -2.34
N THR A 80 -13.59 -6.97 -1.74
CA THR A 80 -12.61 -8.04 -1.49
C THR A 80 -13.07 -9.35 -2.11
N ASP A 81 -12.13 -10.15 -2.60
CA ASP A 81 -12.38 -11.50 -3.11
C ASP A 81 -12.37 -12.58 -2.01
N ASP A 82 -12.30 -12.18 -0.75
CA ASP A 82 -12.39 -13.08 0.41
C ASP A 82 -13.67 -13.91 0.36
N SER A 83 -13.53 -15.24 0.44
CA SER A 83 -14.61 -16.21 0.40
C SER A 83 -15.68 -16.08 1.50
N SER A 84 -15.38 -15.34 2.57
CA SER A 84 -16.33 -15.06 3.66
C SER A 84 -17.29 -13.90 3.34
N GLU A 85 -17.03 -13.15 2.27
CA GLU A 85 -17.84 -12.02 1.83
C GLU A 85 -18.63 -12.36 0.55
N ASP A 86 -19.80 -11.75 0.39
CA ASP A 86 -20.54 -11.82 -0.87
C ASP A 86 -20.09 -10.67 -1.78
N PHE A 87 -19.23 -10.99 -2.75
CA PHE A 87 -18.72 -10.00 -3.70
C PHE A 87 -19.84 -9.29 -4.48
N ALA A 88 -20.91 -9.99 -4.85
CA ALA A 88 -22.00 -9.38 -5.62
C ALA A 88 -22.78 -8.37 -4.78
N LEU A 89 -22.95 -8.65 -3.48
CA LEU A 89 -23.55 -7.70 -2.54
C LEU A 89 -22.66 -6.46 -2.37
N LEU A 90 -21.38 -6.65 -2.08
CA LEU A 90 -20.41 -5.54 -1.96
C LEU A 90 -20.38 -4.68 -3.23
N MET A 91 -20.45 -5.32 -4.39
CA MET A 91 -20.50 -4.63 -5.67
C MET A 91 -21.77 -3.80 -5.86
N GLY A 92 -22.92 -4.33 -5.44
CA GLY A 92 -24.18 -3.58 -5.45
C GLY A 92 -24.11 -2.33 -4.57
N GLU A 93 -23.50 -2.44 -3.39
CA GLU A 93 -23.29 -1.31 -2.47
C GLU A 93 -22.30 -0.27 -3.04
N ALA A 94 -21.26 -0.74 -3.74
CA ALA A 94 -20.24 0.11 -4.34
C ALA A 94 -20.65 0.76 -5.67
N PHE A 95 -21.75 0.31 -6.30
CA PHE A 95 -22.11 0.68 -7.68
C PHE A 95 -22.18 2.19 -7.90
N GLU A 96 -22.86 2.92 -7.00
CA GLU A 96 -22.98 4.38 -7.12
C GLU A 96 -21.63 5.08 -7.00
N SER A 97 -20.77 4.62 -6.09
CA SER A 97 -19.42 5.18 -5.92
C SER A 97 -18.57 4.95 -7.16
N LEU A 98 -18.64 3.75 -7.75
CA LEU A 98 -17.91 3.40 -8.97
C LEU A 98 -18.41 4.17 -10.19
N ALA A 99 -19.73 4.33 -10.34
CA ALA A 99 -20.34 5.06 -11.46
C ALA A 99 -19.98 6.55 -11.46
N ASN A 100 -19.68 7.13 -10.30
CA ASN A 100 -19.29 8.53 -10.15
C ASN A 100 -17.77 8.75 -10.07
N ALA A 101 -16.96 7.69 -10.04
CA ALA A 101 -15.51 7.79 -9.93
C ALA A 101 -14.88 8.25 -11.26
N GLU A 102 -13.90 9.14 -11.20
CA GLU A 102 -13.10 9.49 -12.38
C GLU A 102 -11.94 8.52 -12.61
N ALA A 103 -11.45 7.91 -11.53
CA ALA A 103 -10.46 6.85 -11.49
C ALA A 103 -10.69 5.96 -10.25
N VAL A 104 -10.33 4.68 -10.36
CA VAL A 104 -10.41 3.72 -9.27
C VAL A 104 -9.02 3.18 -8.98
N VAL A 105 -8.61 3.19 -7.72
CA VAL A 105 -7.31 2.65 -7.28
C VAL A 105 -7.56 1.58 -6.22
N ILE A 106 -7.23 0.34 -6.57
CA ILE A 106 -7.41 -0.84 -5.71
C ILE A 106 -6.09 -1.17 -5.03
N TYR A 107 -6.11 -1.41 -3.73
CA TYR A 107 -4.94 -1.88 -2.99
C TYR A 107 -5.23 -3.17 -2.21
N CYS A 108 -4.26 -4.08 -2.16
CA CYS A 108 -4.23 -5.20 -1.21
C CYS A 108 -3.19 -4.89 -0.10
N ALA A 109 -2.77 -5.88 0.69
CA ALA A 109 -1.81 -5.74 1.76
C ALA A 109 -0.40 -5.36 1.27
N THR A 110 0.07 -5.97 0.18
CA THR A 110 1.42 -5.80 -0.38
C THR A 110 1.39 -5.90 -1.90
N SER A 111 2.51 -5.59 -2.55
CA SER A 111 2.79 -5.98 -3.93
C SER A 111 2.54 -7.49 -4.13
N GLY A 112 1.89 -7.87 -5.23
CA GLY A 112 1.74 -9.27 -5.64
C GLY A 112 0.76 -10.12 -4.82
N CYS A 113 -0.10 -9.50 -3.99
CA CYS A 113 -1.12 -10.22 -3.22
C CYS A 113 -2.17 -10.91 -4.12
N GLY A 114 -2.46 -10.39 -5.32
CA GLY A 114 -3.40 -10.98 -6.27
C GLY A 114 -4.86 -10.54 -6.07
N SER A 115 -5.30 -10.27 -4.83
CA SER A 115 -6.68 -9.82 -4.57
C SER A 115 -7.01 -8.48 -5.23
N SER A 116 -6.05 -7.55 -5.24
CA SER A 116 -6.22 -6.25 -5.91
C SER A 116 -6.44 -6.40 -7.42
N GLU A 117 -5.70 -7.31 -8.04
CA GLU A 117 -5.80 -7.64 -9.45
C GLU A 117 -7.13 -8.35 -9.75
N ALA A 118 -7.54 -9.32 -8.92
CA ALA A 118 -8.81 -10.02 -9.07
C ALA A 118 -10.02 -9.07 -8.95
N VAL A 119 -9.98 -8.13 -8.00
CA VAL A 119 -11.00 -7.09 -7.84
C VAL A 119 -10.97 -6.12 -9.03
N ALA A 120 -9.78 -5.72 -9.51
CA ALA A 120 -9.64 -4.86 -10.68
C ALA A 120 -10.28 -5.48 -11.94
N GLU A 121 -10.03 -6.76 -12.20
CA GLU A 121 -10.63 -7.46 -13.35
C GLU A 121 -12.16 -7.50 -13.25
N LYS A 122 -12.70 -7.85 -12.08
CA LYS A 122 -14.16 -7.85 -11.87
C LYS A 122 -14.77 -6.46 -12.07
N ILE A 123 -14.10 -5.38 -11.65
CA ILE A 123 -14.58 -4.01 -11.88
C ILE A 123 -14.56 -3.67 -13.39
N LYS A 124 -13.50 -4.04 -14.11
CA LYS A 124 -13.39 -3.80 -15.56
C LYS A 124 -14.48 -4.54 -16.35
N GLU A 125 -14.83 -5.76 -15.95
CA GLU A 125 -15.89 -6.56 -16.57
C GLU A 125 -17.29 -5.93 -16.46
N LEU A 126 -17.50 -5.01 -15.52
CA LEU A 126 -18.78 -4.31 -15.36
C LEU A 126 -18.99 -3.21 -16.40
N GLU A 127 -17.93 -2.79 -17.11
CA GLU A 127 -17.97 -1.72 -18.11
C GLU A 127 -18.55 -0.38 -17.59
N ILE A 128 -18.51 -0.15 -16.27
CA ILE A 128 -19.00 1.08 -15.63
C ILE A 128 -18.03 2.25 -15.87
N LEU A 129 -16.73 1.94 -15.94
CA LEU A 129 -15.68 2.89 -16.26
C LEU A 129 -14.70 2.28 -17.28
N PRO A 130 -14.02 3.12 -18.08
CA PRO A 130 -13.00 2.64 -18.99
C PRO A 130 -11.89 1.87 -18.25
N PRO A 131 -11.43 0.71 -18.78
CA PRO A 131 -10.48 -0.15 -18.07
C PRO A 131 -9.14 0.52 -17.78
N GLU A 132 -8.76 1.53 -18.58
CA GLU A 132 -7.55 2.34 -18.37
C GLU A 132 -7.63 3.28 -17.15
N LYS A 133 -8.80 3.42 -16.53
CA LYS A 133 -9.05 4.19 -15.31
C LYS A 133 -9.17 3.32 -14.05
N VAL A 134 -8.93 2.02 -14.19
CA VAL A 134 -8.91 1.04 -13.09
C VAL A 134 -7.46 0.64 -12.84
N TYR A 135 -6.91 1.04 -11.69
CA TYR A 135 -5.51 0.84 -11.35
C TYR A 135 -5.32 -0.04 -10.11
N VAL A 136 -4.23 -0.80 -10.08
CA VAL A 136 -3.74 -1.50 -8.90
C VAL A 136 -2.61 -0.69 -8.26
N LEU A 137 -2.70 -0.44 -6.95
CA LEU A 137 -1.67 0.28 -6.22
C LEU A 137 -0.43 -0.59 -6.00
N ALA A 138 0.71 -0.17 -6.56
CA ALA A 138 1.99 -0.82 -6.33
C ALA A 138 2.41 -0.69 -4.85
N GLY A 139 2.89 -1.78 -4.25
CA GLY A 139 3.20 -1.89 -2.81
C GLY A 139 1.99 -2.04 -1.89
N GLY A 140 0.76 -1.90 -2.40
CA GLY A 140 -0.47 -2.08 -1.63
C GLY A 140 -0.56 -1.15 -0.41
N TRP A 141 -1.12 -1.66 0.67
CA TRP A 141 -1.35 -0.93 1.92
C TRP A 141 -0.07 -0.37 2.55
N GLN A 142 1.08 -1.05 2.39
CA GLN A 142 2.36 -0.57 2.91
C GLN A 142 2.77 0.77 2.29
N SER A 143 2.47 0.98 1.01
CA SER A 143 2.68 2.26 0.32
C SER A 143 1.79 3.39 0.84
N LEU A 144 0.70 3.06 1.54
CA LEU A 144 -0.23 4.04 2.12
C LEU A 144 0.11 4.38 3.58
N GLU A 145 0.68 3.44 4.34
CA GLU A 145 1.13 3.68 5.72
C GLU A 145 2.45 4.47 5.79
N SER A 146 3.23 4.48 4.72
CA SER A 146 4.47 5.27 4.60
C SER A 146 4.56 5.90 3.21
N PRO A 147 3.67 6.86 2.90
CA PRO A 147 3.51 7.46 1.58
C PRO A 147 4.64 8.40 1.15
#